data_AF-A0A520BDM0-F1
#
_entry.id   AF-A0A520BDM0-F1
#
_cell.length_a   1.000
_cell.length_b   1.000
_cell.length_c   1.000
_cell.angle_alpha   90.00
_cell.angle_beta   90.00
_cell.angle_gamma   90.00
#
_symmetry.space_group_name_H-M   'P 1'
#
loop_
_entity.id
_entity.type
_entity.pdbx_description
1 polymer ?
#
loop_
_entity_poly.entity_id
_entity_poly.type
_entity_poly.pdbx_seq_one_letter_code
_entity_poly.pdbx_strand_id
1 'polypeptide(L)'
;MVPAPLHDRDGKIWMDGELVDWRDAKIHVLTHTLHYGCGAFEGVRAYDTVNGTAIFRLQEHTQRLFNSGKILRMKLPFSQEEVNEAQRAVVKANNLKSAYIRPLIWIGSEKLGVSPKGNQVHLMVAAWSWGAYLGEDGLKRGIRVKTSSYTRHHVNITMTQAKTVSNYTNSILANM
;
A
#
# COMPACT_ATOMS: atom_id res chain seq x y z
N MET A 1 18.14 5.92 -19.82
CA MET A 1 18.58 5.48 -18.48
C MET A 1 17.37 4.94 -17.76
N VAL A 2 17.38 3.68 -17.32
CA VAL A 2 16.26 3.10 -16.55
C VAL A 2 16.21 3.84 -15.21
N PRO A 3 15.04 4.31 -14.72
CA PRO A 3 14.94 4.91 -13.40
C PRO A 3 15.49 3.94 -12.35
N ALA A 4 16.16 4.46 -11.32
CA ALA A 4 16.63 3.63 -10.21
C ALA A 4 15.45 2.79 -9.66
N PRO A 5 15.70 1.50 -9.35
CA PRO A 5 14.65 0.60 -8.87
C PRO A 5 14.03 1.16 -7.58
N LEU A 6 12.78 0.81 -7.30
CA LEU A 6 12.05 1.39 -6.17
C LEU A 6 12.73 1.16 -4.82
N HIS A 7 13.55 0.12 -4.63
CA HIS A 7 14.25 -0.13 -3.37
C HIS A 7 15.52 0.73 -3.19
N ASP A 8 16.05 1.31 -4.27
CA ASP A 8 17.30 2.06 -4.29
C ASP A 8 17.02 3.52 -4.65
N ARG A 9 16.41 4.25 -3.72
CA ARG A 9 16.08 5.67 -3.86
C ARG A 9 16.51 6.43 -2.61
N ASP A 10 16.80 7.70 -2.79
CA ASP A 10 16.92 8.63 -1.67
C ASP A 10 15.54 9.05 -1.18
N GLY A 11 15.42 9.36 0.11
CA GLY A 11 14.17 9.77 0.72
C GLY A 11 13.89 9.06 2.03
N LYS A 12 12.65 9.22 2.52
CA LYS A 12 12.19 8.66 3.78
C LYS A 12 10.95 7.78 3.59
N ILE A 13 10.89 6.69 4.32
CA ILE A 13 9.70 5.86 4.50
C ILE A 13 9.32 5.92 5.96
N TRP A 14 8.02 6.05 6.26
CA TRP A 14 7.56 5.86 7.63
C TRP A 14 7.36 4.37 7.87
N MET A 15 7.93 3.82 8.94
CA MET A 15 7.83 2.41 9.29
C MET A 15 7.79 2.28 10.81
N ASP A 16 6.75 1.62 11.31
CA ASP A 16 6.55 1.29 12.73
C ASP A 16 6.77 2.45 13.73
N GLY A 17 6.33 3.66 13.38
CA GLY A 17 6.41 4.84 14.25
C GLY A 17 7.41 5.89 13.79
N GLU A 18 8.38 5.53 12.94
CA GLU A 18 9.54 6.37 12.65
C GLU A 18 9.73 6.62 11.15
N LEU A 19 10.30 7.78 10.80
CA LEU A 19 10.79 8.05 9.45
C LEU A 19 12.21 7.49 9.31
N VAL A 20 12.33 6.36 8.62
CA VAL A 20 13.61 5.72 8.31
C VAL A 20 14.11 6.14 6.94
N ASP A 21 15.43 6.00 6.70
CA ASP A 21 15.97 6.12 5.35
C ASP A 21 15.32 5.08 4.43
N TRP A 22 15.02 5.49 3.20
CA TRP A 22 14.28 4.67 2.25
C TRP A 22 14.84 3.25 2.10
N ARG A 23 16.17 3.13 2.06
CA ARG A 23 16.88 1.85 1.90
C ARG A 23 16.85 0.99 3.15
N ASP A 24 16.60 1.57 4.33
CA ASP A 24 16.61 0.87 5.62
C ASP A 24 15.23 0.32 6.00
N ALA A 25 14.18 0.65 5.25
CA ALA A 25 12.86 0.03 5.35
C ALA A 25 12.89 -1.43 4.83
N LYS A 26 13.59 -2.30 5.57
CA LYS A 26 13.82 -3.71 5.24
C LYS A 26 13.00 -4.63 6.13
N ILE A 27 12.63 -5.78 5.59
CA ILE A 27 12.02 -6.88 6.33
C ILE A 27 12.81 -8.16 6.07
N HIS A 28 12.70 -9.13 6.98
CA HIS A 28 13.34 -10.42 6.79
C HIS A 28 12.61 -11.25 5.72
N VAL A 29 13.33 -12.09 4.96
CA VAL A 29 12.73 -12.95 3.94
C VAL A 29 11.77 -14.01 4.52
N LEU A 30 11.79 -14.22 5.83
CA LEU A 30 10.86 -15.09 6.57
C LEU A 30 9.65 -14.32 7.16
N THR A 31 9.32 -13.16 6.62
CA THR A 31 8.10 -12.42 6.98
C THR A 31 6.83 -13.18 6.57
N HIS A 32 5.92 -13.40 7.51
CA HIS A 32 4.72 -14.23 7.32
C HIS A 32 3.88 -13.81 6.11
N THR A 33 3.62 -12.52 5.94
CA THR A 33 2.83 -12.02 4.79
C THR A 33 3.48 -12.28 3.43
N LEU A 34 4.82 -12.38 3.35
CA LEU A 34 5.51 -12.70 2.11
C LEU A 34 5.22 -14.15 1.66
N HIS A 35 4.97 -15.06 2.61
CA HIS A 35 4.72 -16.48 2.35
C HIS A 35 3.22 -16.81 2.28
N TYR A 36 2.39 -16.14 3.08
CA TYR A 36 0.96 -16.47 3.23
C TYR A 36 0.00 -15.39 2.72
N GLY A 37 0.49 -14.24 2.26
CA GLY A 37 -0.31 -13.18 1.64
C GLY A 37 -1.29 -12.45 2.58
N CYS A 38 -1.28 -12.75 3.88
CA CYS A 38 -2.15 -12.11 4.88
C CYS A 38 -1.59 -10.72 5.24
N GLY A 39 -2.10 -9.70 4.55
CA GLY A 39 -1.77 -8.30 4.76
C GLY A 39 -2.74 -7.42 3.97
N ALA A 40 -2.77 -6.13 4.26
CA ALA A 40 -3.62 -5.17 3.56
C ALA A 40 -2.87 -3.89 3.23
N PHE A 41 -3.36 -3.14 2.25
CA PHE A 41 -2.72 -1.90 1.83
C PHE A 41 -3.72 -0.91 1.26
N GLU A 42 -3.28 0.33 1.12
CA GLU A 42 -4.03 1.38 0.47
C GLU A 42 -3.30 2.00 -0.72
N GLY A 43 -4.08 2.66 -1.57
CA GLY A 43 -3.54 3.48 -2.65
C GLY A 43 -4.16 4.86 -2.56
N VAL A 44 -3.37 5.84 -2.17
CA VAL A 44 -3.81 7.23 -1.93
C VAL A 44 -3.03 8.15 -2.86
N ARG A 45 -3.63 9.29 -3.23
CA ARG A 45 -2.96 10.31 -4.05
C ARG A 45 -2.90 11.65 -3.33
N ALA A 46 -1.73 12.28 -3.40
CA ALA A 46 -1.53 13.68 -3.11
C ALA A 46 -1.44 14.46 -4.44
N TYR A 47 -2.10 15.61 -4.49
CA TYR A 47 -2.17 16.47 -5.66
C TYR A 47 -1.57 17.84 -5.34
N ASP A 48 -0.87 18.42 -6.31
CA ASP A 48 -0.45 19.82 -6.27
C ASP A 48 -1.67 20.68 -6.62
N THR A 49 -2.18 21.41 -5.64
CA THR A 49 -3.37 22.26 -5.82
C THR A 49 -2.98 23.73 -5.76
N VAL A 50 -3.91 24.62 -6.10
CA VAL A 50 -3.72 26.07 -6.00
C VAL A 50 -3.38 26.54 -4.58
N ASN A 51 -3.71 25.74 -3.55
CA ASN A 51 -3.44 26.04 -2.14
C ASN A 51 -2.29 25.19 -1.57
N GLY A 52 -1.50 24.54 -2.44
CA GLY A 52 -0.43 23.61 -2.06
C GLY A 52 -0.84 22.15 -2.12
N THR A 53 0.03 21.27 -1.62
CA THR A 53 -0.18 19.82 -1.71
C THR A 53 -1.29 19.33 -0.79
N ALA A 54 -2.27 18.63 -1.35
CA ALA A 54 -3.39 18.06 -0.61
C ALA A 54 -3.55 16.55 -0.88
N ILE A 55 -3.78 15.76 0.19
CA ILE A 55 -4.07 14.33 0.08
C ILE A 55 -5.57 14.12 -0.07
N PHE A 56 -5.99 13.50 -1.17
CA PHE A 56 -7.41 13.33 -1.48
C PHE A 56 -8.02 12.18 -0.66
N ARG A 57 -9.09 12.48 0.10
CA ARG A 57 -9.87 11.51 0.90
C ARG A 57 -9.03 10.67 1.86
N LEU A 58 -8.06 11.31 2.50
CA LEU A 58 -7.10 10.67 3.41
C LEU A 58 -7.81 9.84 4.50
N GLN A 59 -8.80 10.44 5.16
CA GLN A 59 -9.54 9.80 6.25
C GLN A 59 -10.26 8.54 5.79
N GLU A 60 -10.94 8.58 4.64
CA GLU A 60 -11.67 7.39 4.15
C GLU A 60 -10.74 6.28 3.67
N HIS A 61 -9.60 6.63 3.08
CA HIS A 61 -8.58 5.65 2.73
C HIS A 61 -8.02 4.98 3.99
N THR A 62 -7.62 5.74 5.00
CA THR A 62 -7.15 5.20 6.28
C THR A 62 -8.22 4.35 6.97
N GLN A 63 -9.47 4.81 6.99
CA GLN A 63 -10.58 4.04 7.56
C GLN A 63 -10.77 2.70 6.84
N ARG A 64 -10.60 2.65 5.50
CA ARG A 64 -10.67 1.39 4.73
C ARG A 64 -9.47 0.47 5.00
N LEU A 65 -8.27 1.01 5.23
CA LEU A 65 -7.11 0.23 5.68
C LEU A 65 -7.41 -0.47 7.01
N PHE A 66 -7.93 0.27 7.99
CA PHE A 66 -8.31 -0.27 9.29
C PHE A 66 -9.44 -1.30 9.19
N ASN A 67 -10.43 -1.05 8.33
CA ASN A 67 -11.49 -2.03 8.07
C ASN A 67 -10.95 -3.31 7.43
N SER A 68 -9.98 -3.20 6.51
CA SER A 68 -9.30 -4.36 5.93
C SER A 68 -8.52 -5.13 7.00
N GLY A 69 -7.78 -4.43 7.88
CA GLY A 69 -7.12 -5.03 9.04
C GLY A 69 -8.10 -5.75 9.97
N LYS A 70 -9.26 -5.13 10.25
CA LYS A 70 -10.34 -5.74 11.05
C LYS A 70 -10.86 -7.03 10.44
N ILE A 71 -11.15 -7.04 9.14
CA ILE A 71 -11.60 -8.24 8.40
C ILE A 71 -10.55 -9.35 8.48
N LEU A 72 -9.27 -8.99 8.35
CA LEU A 72 -8.13 -9.92 8.47
C LEU A 72 -7.78 -10.30 9.91
N ARG A 73 -8.51 -9.79 10.90
CA ARG A 73 -8.24 -9.97 12.34
C ARG A 73 -6.82 -9.51 12.76
N MET A 74 -6.28 -8.51 12.07
CA MET A 74 -5.03 -7.85 12.42
C MET A 74 -5.31 -6.68 13.37
N LYS A 75 -4.73 -6.72 14.56
CA LYS A 75 -4.76 -5.58 15.49
C LYS A 75 -3.61 -4.65 15.14
N LEU A 76 -3.92 -3.47 14.59
CA LEU A 76 -2.90 -2.46 14.30
C LEU A 76 -2.42 -1.83 15.62
N PRO A 77 -1.11 -1.59 15.78
CA PRO A 77 -0.55 -0.92 16.95
C PRO A 77 -0.65 0.61 16.90
N PHE A 78 -1.29 1.17 15.86
CA PHE A 78 -1.45 2.60 15.63
C PHE A 78 -2.93 3.00 15.54
N SER A 79 -3.25 4.21 15.93
CA SER A 79 -4.55 4.86 15.70
C SER A 79 -4.68 5.36 14.25
N GLN A 80 -5.91 5.62 13.81
CA GLN A 80 -6.15 6.19 12.49
C GLN A 80 -5.49 7.56 12.32
N GLU A 81 -5.44 8.35 13.39
CA GLU A 81 -4.83 9.69 13.32
C GLU A 81 -3.32 9.61 13.17
N GLU A 82 -2.64 8.71 13.89
CA GLU A 82 -1.20 8.46 13.70
C GLU A 82 -0.89 8.02 12.26
N VAL A 83 -1.73 7.18 11.65
CA VAL A 83 -1.54 6.74 10.26
C VAL A 83 -1.86 7.85 9.25
N ASN A 84 -2.78 8.76 9.57
CA ASN A 84 -3.01 9.96 8.77
C ASN A 84 -1.79 10.90 8.81
N GLU A 85 -1.22 11.11 10.01
CA GLU A 85 0.00 11.91 10.17
C GLU A 85 1.21 11.26 9.51
N ALA A 86 1.38 9.94 9.60
CA ALA A 86 2.43 9.21 8.90
C ALA A 86 2.40 9.48 7.38
N GLN A 87 1.21 9.47 6.77
CA GLN A 87 1.03 9.79 5.35
C GLN A 87 1.40 11.23 5.01
N ARG A 88 1.00 12.21 5.84
CA ARG A 88 1.40 13.61 5.67
C ARG A 88 2.91 13.78 5.83
N ALA A 89 3.50 13.16 6.85
CA ALA A 89 4.91 13.23 7.18
C ALA A 89 5.79 12.70 6.04
N VAL A 90 5.42 11.57 5.43
CA VAL A 90 6.17 10.97 4.30
C VAL A 90 6.11 11.87 3.07
N VAL A 91 4.96 12.43 2.73
CA VAL A 91 4.86 13.39 1.60
C VAL A 91 5.73 14.61 1.83
N LYS A 92 5.70 15.17 3.05
CA LYS A 92 6.50 16.34 3.44
C LYS A 92 8.00 16.04 3.47
N ALA A 93 8.43 14.95 4.11
CA ALA A 93 9.84 14.58 4.24
C ALA A 93 10.52 14.31 2.88
N ASN A 94 9.74 13.89 1.88
CA ASN A 94 10.23 13.68 0.52
C ASN A 94 10.00 14.88 -0.43
N ASN A 95 9.55 16.03 0.09
CA ASN A 95 9.28 17.25 -0.69
C ASN A 95 8.38 17.03 -1.92
N LEU A 96 7.38 16.16 -1.81
CA LEU A 96 6.54 15.78 -2.95
C LEU A 96 5.35 16.73 -3.11
N LYS A 97 5.30 17.43 -4.25
CA LYS A 97 4.13 18.27 -4.60
C LYS A 97 2.92 17.46 -5.04
N SER A 98 3.17 16.36 -5.74
CA SER A 98 2.18 15.35 -6.15
C SER A 98 2.78 13.97 -5.92
N ALA A 99 2.00 13.04 -5.36
CA ALA A 99 2.50 11.74 -4.96
C ALA A 99 1.44 10.65 -5.06
N TYR A 100 1.89 9.43 -5.26
CA TYR A 100 1.15 8.23 -4.87
C TYR A 100 1.70 7.74 -3.53
N ILE A 101 0.80 7.46 -2.59
CA ILE A 101 1.11 7.04 -1.23
C ILE A 101 0.61 5.60 -1.05
N ARG A 102 1.45 4.76 -0.44
CA ARG A 102 1.21 3.32 -0.23
C ARG A 102 1.36 2.97 1.25
N PRO A 103 0.30 3.14 2.06
CA PRO A 103 0.23 2.49 3.36
C PRO A 103 0.10 0.97 3.18
N LEU A 104 0.81 0.18 3.97
CA LEU A 104 0.74 -1.28 3.95
C LEU A 104 0.89 -1.82 5.37
N ILE A 105 0.00 -2.74 5.76
CA ILE A 105 0.07 -3.52 7.00
C ILE A 105 0.38 -4.98 6.69
N TRP A 106 1.25 -5.58 7.51
CA TRP A 106 1.67 -6.97 7.34
C TRP A 106 1.95 -7.66 8.68
N ILE A 107 2.07 -8.98 8.64
CA ILE A 107 2.41 -9.84 9.77
C ILE A 107 3.91 -10.16 9.71
N GLY A 108 4.59 -9.97 10.84
CA GLY A 108 6.04 -10.05 11.03
C GLY A 108 6.66 -11.44 10.86
N SER A 109 7.87 -11.59 11.40
CA SER A 109 8.78 -12.72 11.11
C SER A 109 9.16 -13.56 12.34
N GLU A 110 8.44 -13.43 13.46
CA GLU A 110 8.72 -14.15 14.70
C GLU A 110 8.45 -15.65 14.57
N LYS A 111 7.44 -16.04 13.79
CA LYS A 111 7.06 -17.42 13.50
C LYS A 111 6.55 -17.57 12.07
N LEU A 112 6.76 -18.74 11.49
CA LEU A 112 6.36 -19.08 10.12
C LEU A 112 5.43 -20.30 10.05
N GLY A 113 4.46 -20.36 10.96
CA GLY A 113 3.31 -21.26 10.84
C GLY A 113 2.12 -20.54 10.21
N VAL A 114 1.15 -21.28 9.67
CA VAL A 114 -0.10 -20.69 9.12
C VAL A 114 -0.81 -19.82 10.17
N SER A 115 -0.85 -20.28 11.42
CA SER A 115 -1.32 -19.46 12.55
C SER A 115 -0.30 -18.38 12.88
N PRO A 116 -0.62 -17.08 12.74
CA PRO A 116 0.33 -15.99 12.98
C PRO A 116 0.40 -15.57 14.46
N LYS A 117 -0.17 -16.35 15.38
CA LYS A 117 -0.24 -15.97 16.81
C LYS A 117 1.15 -15.75 17.41
N GLY A 118 1.36 -14.53 17.90
CA GLY A 118 2.62 -14.09 18.48
C GLY A 118 3.54 -13.35 17.51
N ASN A 119 3.17 -13.23 16.23
CA ASN A 119 3.86 -12.31 15.32
C ASN A 119 3.35 -10.89 15.53
N GLN A 120 4.25 -9.92 15.35
CA GLN A 120 3.87 -8.51 15.35
C GLN A 120 3.13 -8.14 14.07
N VAL A 121 2.26 -7.14 14.16
CA VAL A 121 1.65 -6.50 13.00
C VAL A 121 2.39 -5.18 12.79
N HIS A 122 2.96 -5.03 11.62
CA HIS A 122 3.73 -3.85 11.23
C HIS A 122 2.94 -2.95 10.29
N LEU A 123 3.33 -1.68 10.20
CA LEU A 123 2.77 -0.72 9.26
C LEU A 123 3.89 0.13 8.64
N MET A 124 3.82 0.33 7.32
CA MET A 124 4.68 1.27 6.62
C MET A 124 3.86 2.20 5.75
N VAL A 125 4.42 3.39 5.49
CA VAL A 125 3.91 4.35 4.53
C VAL A 125 5.08 4.83 3.67
N ALA A 126 5.01 4.53 2.38
CA ALA A 126 5.92 5.09 1.38
C ALA A 126 5.16 6.02 0.43
N ALA A 127 5.85 7.03 -0.14
CA ALA A 127 5.28 7.90 -1.16
C ALA A 127 6.30 8.22 -2.25
N TRP A 128 5.85 8.31 -3.49
CA TRP A 128 6.68 8.67 -4.64
C TRP A 128 5.89 9.36 -5.73
N SER A 129 6.56 10.09 -6.62
CA SER A 129 5.92 10.64 -7.81
C SER A 129 5.46 9.53 -8.75
N TRP A 130 4.18 9.54 -9.11
CA TRP A 130 3.60 8.58 -10.04
C TRP A 130 2.64 9.30 -10.99
N GLY A 131 2.98 9.28 -12.29
CA GLY A 131 2.14 9.80 -13.36
C GLY A 131 0.82 9.05 -13.55
N ALA A 132 0.19 9.26 -14.72
CA ALA A 132 -1.02 8.57 -15.09
C ALA A 132 -0.80 7.04 -15.18
N TYR A 133 -1.58 6.26 -14.44
CA TYR A 133 -1.43 4.80 -14.36
C TYR A 133 -1.59 4.11 -15.73
N LEU A 134 -2.51 4.61 -16.56
CA LEU A 134 -2.80 4.10 -17.91
C LEU A 134 -2.22 5.00 -19.02
N GLY A 135 -1.21 5.81 -18.68
CA GLY A 135 -0.61 6.80 -19.58
C GLY A 135 -1.48 8.05 -19.76
N GLU A 136 -0.84 9.16 -20.13
CA GLU A 136 -1.55 10.42 -20.37
C GLU A 136 -2.48 10.32 -21.59
N ASP A 137 -2.06 9.59 -22.62
CA ASP A 137 -2.89 9.35 -23.80
C ASP A 137 -4.16 8.56 -23.46
N GLY A 138 -4.07 7.62 -22.52
CA GLY A 138 -5.22 6.86 -22.04
C GLY A 138 -6.27 7.75 -21.35
N LEU A 139 -5.83 8.80 -20.65
CA LEU A 139 -6.74 9.79 -20.05
C LEU A 139 -7.42 10.66 -21.11
N LYS A 140 -6.73 11.00 -22.19
CA LYS A 140 -7.23 11.91 -23.24
C LYS A 140 -8.10 11.21 -24.30
N ARG A 141 -7.73 9.98 -24.66
CA ARG A 141 -8.30 9.25 -25.82
C ARG A 141 -9.04 7.97 -25.42
N GLY A 142 -9.06 7.65 -24.13
CA GLY A 142 -9.52 6.35 -23.65
C GLY A 142 -8.49 5.26 -23.90
N ILE A 143 -8.77 4.07 -23.34
CA ILE A 143 -7.92 2.88 -23.50
C ILE A 143 -8.69 1.74 -24.16
N ARG A 144 -7.95 0.80 -24.74
CA ARG A 144 -8.50 -0.48 -25.19
C ARG A 144 -8.52 -1.45 -24.00
N VAL A 145 -9.65 -2.11 -23.78
CA VAL A 145 -9.84 -3.09 -22.71
C VAL A 145 -10.14 -4.46 -23.33
N LYS A 146 -9.74 -5.54 -22.64
CA LYS A 146 -10.06 -6.92 -23.00
C LYS A 146 -10.77 -7.59 -21.83
N THR A 147 -11.89 -8.26 -22.10
CA THR A 147 -12.51 -9.16 -21.13
C THR A 147 -11.56 -10.33 -20.86
N SER A 148 -11.13 -10.47 -19.61
CA SER A 148 -10.20 -11.52 -19.19
C SER A 148 -10.86 -12.91 -19.23
N SER A 149 -10.06 -13.96 -19.44
CA SER A 149 -10.48 -15.35 -19.25
C SER A 149 -10.42 -15.80 -17.79
N TYR A 150 -9.80 -15.01 -16.90
CA TYR A 150 -9.77 -15.28 -15.47
C TYR A 150 -11.01 -14.72 -14.78
N THR A 151 -11.72 -15.58 -14.05
CA THR A 151 -12.89 -15.18 -13.26
C THR A 151 -12.47 -14.33 -12.05
N ARG A 152 -13.28 -13.33 -11.70
CA ARG A 152 -13.06 -12.54 -10.49
C ARG A 152 -13.34 -13.39 -9.24
N HIS A 153 -12.76 -12.96 -8.12
CA HIS A 153 -12.91 -13.58 -6.81
C HIS A 153 -14.36 -13.92 -6.40
N HIS A 154 -14.54 -15.11 -5.86
CA HIS A 154 -15.76 -15.51 -5.17
C HIS A 154 -15.79 -14.89 -3.75
N VAL A 155 -16.92 -14.31 -3.37
CA VAL A 155 -17.07 -13.47 -2.16
C VAL A 155 -16.96 -14.22 -0.82
N ASN A 156 -17.09 -15.55 -0.84
CA ASN A 156 -16.91 -16.41 0.34
C ASN A 156 -15.61 -17.24 0.30
N ILE A 157 -14.75 -17.03 -0.70
CA ILE A 157 -13.40 -17.63 -0.76
C ILE A 157 -12.36 -16.57 -0.36
N THR A 158 -12.51 -15.36 -0.88
CA THR A 158 -11.68 -14.21 -0.52
C THR A 158 -12.56 -13.10 0.03
N MET A 159 -12.01 -12.32 0.95
CA MET A 159 -12.72 -11.19 1.54
C MET A 159 -12.62 -9.98 0.60
N THR A 160 -13.52 -9.90 -0.38
CA THR A 160 -13.44 -8.91 -1.48
C THR A 160 -13.62 -7.46 -1.04
N GLN A 161 -14.20 -7.23 0.15
CA GLN A 161 -14.31 -5.90 0.76
C GLN A 161 -13.01 -5.43 1.44
N ALA A 162 -12.07 -6.34 1.71
CA ALA A 162 -10.75 -6.00 2.19
C ALA A 162 -9.77 -5.81 1.03
N LYS A 163 -8.96 -4.75 1.09
CA LYS A 163 -7.91 -4.49 0.10
C LYS A 163 -6.64 -5.24 0.50
N THR A 164 -6.66 -6.57 0.31
CA THR A 164 -5.61 -7.48 0.78
C THR A 164 -4.49 -7.66 -0.24
N VAL A 165 -3.31 -8.06 0.21
CA VAL A 165 -2.17 -8.44 -0.65
C VAL A 165 -2.52 -9.66 -1.51
N SER A 166 -3.06 -10.71 -0.91
CA SER A 166 -3.42 -11.97 -1.59
C SER A 166 -4.40 -11.82 -2.75
N ASN A 167 -5.28 -10.81 -2.72
CA ASN A 167 -6.27 -10.60 -3.78
C ASN A 167 -5.65 -10.19 -5.13
N TYR A 168 -4.38 -9.75 -5.16
CA TYR A 168 -3.77 -9.20 -6.37
C TYR A 168 -3.18 -10.26 -7.29
N THR A 169 -2.99 -11.51 -6.87
CA THR A 169 -2.59 -12.60 -7.78
C THR A 169 -3.59 -12.75 -8.94
N ASN A 170 -4.90 -12.71 -8.65
CA ASN A 170 -5.95 -12.71 -9.69
C ASN A 170 -5.88 -11.49 -10.59
N SER A 171 -5.66 -10.30 -10.04
CA SER A 171 -5.56 -9.06 -10.82
C SER A 171 -4.33 -9.06 -11.74
N ILE A 172 -3.22 -9.64 -11.30
CA ILE A 172 -1.99 -9.80 -12.10
C ILE A 172 -2.24 -10.76 -13.27
N LEU A 173 -2.84 -11.93 -13.00
CA LEU A 173 -3.18 -12.91 -14.04
C LEU A 173 -4.14 -12.33 -15.09
N ALA A 174 -5.09 -11.50 -14.69
CA ALA A 174 -6.02 -10.86 -15.62
C ALA A 174 -5.40 -9.68 -16.39
N ASN A 175 -4.28 -9.13 -15.91
CA ASN A 175 -3.58 -8.00 -16.54
C ASN A 175 -2.55 -8.44 -17.59
N MET A 176 -1.96 -9.63 -17.41
CA MET A 176 -1.10 -10.30 -18.40
C MET A 176 -1.91 -10.78 -19.60
#